data_AF-A0A7C9CMW7-F1
#
_entry.id   AF-A0A7C9CMW7-F1
#
_cell.length_a   1.000
_cell.length_b   1.000
_cell.length_c   1.000
_cell.angle_alpha   90.00
_cell.angle_beta   90.00
_cell.angle_gamma   90.00
#
_symmetry.space_group_name_H-M   'P 1'
#
loop_
_entity.id
_entity.type
_entity.pdbx_description
1 polymer ?
#
loop_
_entity_poly.entity_id
_entity_poly.type
_entity_poly.pdbx_seq_one_letter_code
_entity_poly.pdbx_strand_id
1 'polypeptide(L)'
;RAQRSPNPPDVSRSLSRLIKADLLATLRELLRQGHCDLALKVFSTVRSESWYKTDLGLYADLVQALANNRMAEDIDRLIGEMEMEDGVIDLGDKKGLSRLIKALIAAERRESTVRMYGVMKRSGWGCIGSGVEVDEYVGKVLSKGLRRFGERDVAREVDLALESYSNACLGRVGV
;
A
#
# COMPACT_ATOMS: atom_id res chain seq x y z
N ARG A 1 -2.30 -34.01 -41.86
CA ARG A 1 -2.91 -33.32 -40.70
C ARG A 1 -1.90 -33.39 -39.55
N ALA A 2 -1.03 -32.38 -39.42
CA ALA A 2 0.00 -32.38 -38.38
C ALA A 2 -0.65 -32.18 -37.00
N GLN A 3 -0.55 -33.18 -36.13
CA GLN A 3 -0.93 -33.06 -34.73
C GLN A 3 0.12 -32.19 -34.03
N ARG A 4 -0.27 -31.00 -33.57
CA ARG A 4 0.53 -30.24 -32.61
C ARG A 4 0.51 -31.01 -31.30
N SER A 5 1.66 -31.57 -30.92
CA SER A 5 1.89 -32.11 -29.58
C SER A 5 1.67 -30.99 -28.55
N PRO A 6 1.03 -31.23 -27.39
CA PRO A 6 0.94 -30.22 -26.35
C PRO A 6 2.34 -29.94 -25.82
N ASN A 7 2.78 -28.68 -25.86
CA ASN A 7 4.02 -28.30 -25.17
C ASN A 7 3.89 -28.67 -23.69
N PRO A 8 4.91 -29.30 -23.08
CA PRO A 8 4.90 -29.60 -21.65
C PRO A 8 4.74 -28.28 -20.86
N PRO A 9 4.03 -28.30 -19.73
CA PRO A 9 3.92 -27.11 -18.88
C PRO A 9 5.33 -26.65 -18.50
N ASP A 10 5.58 -25.35 -18.63
CA ASP A 10 6.84 -24.73 -18.25
C ASP A 10 7.04 -24.91 -16.73
N VAL A 11 7.87 -25.89 -16.38
CA VAL A 11 8.17 -26.30 -15.00
C VAL A 11 8.71 -25.12 -14.20
N SER A 12 9.49 -24.25 -14.84
CA SER A 12 10.08 -23.05 -14.23
C SER A 12 9.01 -22.07 -13.77
N ARG A 13 8.02 -21.78 -14.63
CA ARG A 13 6.89 -20.90 -14.29
C ARG A 13 6.03 -21.47 -13.16
N SER A 14 5.84 -22.79 -13.17
CA SER A 14 5.06 -23.49 -12.13
C SER A 14 5.77 -23.41 -10.78
N LEU A 15 7.09 -23.62 -10.77
CA LEU A 15 7.93 -23.49 -9.58
C LEU A 15 7.94 -22.06 -9.04
N SER A 16 8.09 -21.03 -9.89
CA SER A 16 8.04 -19.63 -9.45
C SER A 16 6.70 -19.25 -8.82
N ARG A 17 5.57 -19.73 -9.37
CA ARG A 17 4.25 -19.52 -8.76
C ARG A 17 4.11 -20.20 -7.40
N LEU A 18 4.67 -21.40 -7.25
CA LEU A 18 4.64 -22.14 -5.99
C LEU A 18 5.47 -21.42 -4.92
N ILE A 19 6.71 -21.03 -5.25
CA ILE A 19 7.59 -20.26 -4.37
C ILE A 19 6.91 -18.96 -3.92
N LYS A 20 6.29 -18.22 -4.86
CA LYS A 20 5.51 -17.02 -4.54
C LYS A 20 4.39 -17.32 -3.54
N ALA A 21 3.61 -18.36 -3.79
CA ALA A 21 2.48 -18.73 -2.92
C ALA A 21 2.96 -19.13 -1.52
N ASP A 22 4.02 -19.94 -1.43
CA ASP A 22 4.59 -20.43 -0.17
C ASP A 22 5.22 -19.29 0.65
N LEU A 23 5.94 -18.36 0.02
CA LEU A 23 6.49 -17.19 0.70
C LEU A 23 5.38 -16.31 1.29
N LEU A 24 4.33 -16.02 0.51
CA LEU A 24 3.20 -15.21 0.99
C LEU A 24 2.39 -15.93 2.08
N ALA A 25 2.22 -17.25 1.97
CA ALA A 25 1.55 -18.06 2.98
C ALA A 25 2.36 -18.09 4.29
N THR A 26 3.67 -18.29 4.20
CA THR A 26 4.59 -18.26 5.33
C THR A 26 4.56 -16.91 6.02
N LEU A 27 4.62 -15.81 5.25
CA LEU A 27 4.54 -14.46 5.80
C LEU A 27 3.24 -14.24 6.58
N ARG A 28 2.08 -14.61 5.99
CA ARG A 28 0.79 -14.46 6.66
C ARG A 28 0.69 -15.30 7.94
N GLU A 29 1.23 -16.51 7.93
CA GLU A 29 1.21 -17.38 9.10
C GLU A 29 2.10 -16.84 10.23
N LEU A 30 3.28 -16.29 9.90
CA LEU A 30 4.14 -15.63 10.88
C LEU A 30 3.48 -14.41 11.51
N LEU A 31 2.80 -13.58 10.71
CA LEU A 31 2.03 -12.44 11.22
C LEU A 31 0.89 -12.90 12.12
N ARG A 32 0.18 -13.96 11.74
CA ARG A 32 -0.91 -14.54 12.54
C ARG A 32 -0.43 -15.06 13.90
N GLN A 33 0.77 -15.62 13.96
CA GLN A 33 1.40 -16.11 15.18
C GLN A 33 2.11 -15.01 15.99
N GLY A 34 2.20 -13.79 15.47
CA GLY A 34 2.91 -12.68 16.13
C GLY A 34 4.42 -12.74 16.03
N HIS A 35 4.98 -13.63 15.18
CA HIS A 35 6.43 -13.73 14.93
C HIS A 35 6.91 -12.61 13.97
N CYS A 36 6.76 -11.37 14.42
CA CYS A 36 6.96 -10.17 13.58
C CYS A 36 8.38 -10.01 13.06
N ASP A 37 9.41 -10.31 13.86
CA ASP A 37 10.81 -10.25 13.41
C ASP A 37 11.08 -11.20 12.23
N LEU A 38 10.55 -12.43 12.32
CA LEU A 38 10.68 -13.42 11.26
C LEU A 38 9.82 -13.03 10.06
N ALA A 39 8.62 -12.48 10.30
CA ALA A 39 7.77 -11.95 9.24
C ALA A 39 8.47 -10.83 8.45
N LEU A 40 9.15 -9.89 9.12
CA LEU A 40 9.92 -8.84 8.45
C LEU A 40 11.08 -9.40 7.61
N LYS A 41 11.77 -10.45 8.09
CA LYS A 41 12.80 -11.14 7.31
C LYS A 41 12.23 -11.80 6.05
N VAL A 42 11.12 -12.54 6.19
CA VAL A 42 10.43 -13.16 5.05
C VAL A 42 9.91 -12.08 4.09
N PHE A 43 9.40 -10.96 4.62
CA PHE A 43 8.96 -9.85 3.80
C PHE A 43 10.11 -9.19 3.01
N SER A 44 11.29 -9.05 3.62
CA SER A 44 12.49 -8.62 2.90
C SER A 44 12.85 -9.58 1.76
N THR A 45 12.71 -10.89 1.94
CA THR A 45 12.86 -11.87 0.85
C THR A 45 11.81 -11.65 -0.22
N VAL A 46 10.53 -11.50 0.15
CA VAL A 46 9.43 -11.21 -0.78
C VAL A 46 9.72 -9.95 -1.61
N ARG A 47 10.26 -8.88 -1.01
CA ARG A 47 10.62 -7.64 -1.71
C ARG A 47 11.77 -7.79 -2.70
N SER A 48 12.67 -8.75 -2.46
CA SER A 48 13.81 -9.03 -3.35
C SER A 48 13.44 -9.88 -4.58
N GLU A 49 12.25 -10.46 -4.59
CA GLU A 49 11.79 -11.33 -5.67
C GLU A 49 11.38 -10.53 -6.91
N SER A 50 11.74 -11.03 -8.11
CA SER A 50 11.48 -10.34 -9.38
C SER A 50 10.00 -10.14 -9.73
N TRP A 51 9.11 -10.93 -9.11
CA TRP A 51 7.66 -10.83 -9.28
C TRP A 51 7.01 -9.85 -8.30
N TYR A 52 7.77 -9.28 -7.36
CA TYR A 52 7.25 -8.40 -6.34
C TYR A 52 6.74 -7.10 -6.95
N LYS A 53 5.60 -6.67 -6.42
CA LYS A 53 5.03 -5.34 -6.59
C LYS A 53 4.50 -4.91 -5.24
N THR A 54 4.62 -3.63 -4.92
CA THR A 54 4.14 -3.07 -3.66
C THR A 54 2.65 -3.39 -3.48
N ASP A 55 2.32 -4.15 -2.43
CA ASP A 55 0.96 -4.57 -2.10
C ASP A 55 0.51 -3.85 -0.82
N LEU A 56 -0.35 -2.83 -0.98
CA LEU A 56 -0.81 -1.99 0.13
C LEU A 56 -1.61 -2.79 1.17
N GLY A 57 -2.29 -3.86 0.75
CA GLY A 57 -2.97 -4.78 1.66
C GLY A 57 -2.01 -5.55 2.55
N LEU A 58 -0.89 -6.03 1.99
CA LEU A 58 0.15 -6.72 2.74
C LEU A 58 0.89 -5.79 3.70
N TYR A 59 1.17 -4.56 3.28
CA TYR A 59 1.72 -3.54 4.18
C TYR A 59 0.75 -3.21 5.33
N ALA A 60 -0.56 -3.17 5.08
CA ALA A 60 -1.54 -2.98 6.13
C ALA A 60 -1.52 -4.14 7.15
N ASP A 61 -1.39 -5.39 6.69
CA ASP A 61 -1.27 -6.57 7.56
C ASP A 61 -0.02 -6.49 8.44
N LEU A 62 1.11 -6.09 7.86
CA LEU A 62 2.38 -5.88 8.57
C LEU A 62 2.25 -4.78 9.63
N VAL A 63 1.74 -3.60 9.26
CA VAL A 63 1.55 -2.48 10.20
C VAL A 63 0.66 -2.90 11.37
N GLN A 64 -0.44 -3.62 11.09
CA GLN A 64 -1.34 -4.09 12.14
C GLN A 64 -0.66 -5.09 13.08
N ALA A 65 0.08 -6.07 12.55
CA ALA A 65 0.80 -7.05 13.36
C ALA A 65 1.90 -6.40 14.21
N LEU A 66 2.68 -5.48 13.64
CA LEU A 66 3.72 -4.74 14.36
C LEU A 66 3.14 -3.87 15.47
N ALA A 67 2.02 -3.18 15.20
CA ALA A 67 1.32 -2.37 16.20
C ALA A 67 0.85 -3.22 17.39
N ASN A 68 0.28 -4.39 17.12
CA ASN A 68 -0.15 -5.34 18.16
C ASN A 68 1.02 -5.85 19.01
N ASN A 69 2.23 -5.88 18.44
CA ASN A 69 3.46 -6.28 19.12
C ASN A 69 4.30 -5.10 19.65
N ARG A 70 3.76 -3.88 19.61
CA ARG A 70 4.42 -2.64 20.09
C ARG A 70 5.73 -2.30 19.36
N MET A 71 5.87 -2.74 18.11
CA MET A 71 7.07 -2.55 17.28
C MET A 71 6.97 -1.26 16.45
N ALA A 72 6.94 -0.13 17.14
CA ALA A 72 6.59 1.15 16.51
C ALA A 72 7.69 1.70 15.59
N GLU A 73 8.97 1.50 15.94
CA GLU A 73 10.10 1.86 15.08
C GLU A 73 10.13 1.04 13.80
N ASP A 74 9.80 -0.25 13.88
CA ASP A 74 9.74 -1.13 12.71
C ASP A 74 8.63 -0.72 11.74
N ILE A 75 7.50 -0.20 12.23
CA ILE A 75 6.46 0.38 11.35
C ILE A 75 7.03 1.57 10.58
N ASP A 76 7.75 2.46 11.27
CA ASP A 76 8.30 3.65 10.62
C ASP A 76 9.37 3.30 9.61
N ARG A 77 10.24 2.33 9.93
CA ARG A 77 11.21 1.78 8.98
C ARG A 77 10.51 1.16 7.78
N LEU A 78 9.48 0.33 8.00
CA LEU A 78 8.72 -0.33 6.94
C LEU A 78 8.12 0.69 5.94
N ILE A 79 7.51 1.76 6.45
CA ILE A 79 6.91 2.80 5.59
C ILE A 79 7.98 3.68 4.94
N GLY A 80 9.07 4.00 5.64
CA GLY A 80 10.19 4.74 5.06
C GLY A 80 10.84 3.97 3.91
N GLU A 81 11.03 2.66 4.06
CA GLU A 81 11.56 1.81 3.01
C GLU A 81 10.60 1.67 1.83
N MET A 82 9.28 1.62 2.07
CA MET A 82 8.27 1.65 0.99
C MET A 82 8.35 2.94 0.19
N GLU A 83 8.48 4.09 0.87
CA GLU A 83 8.57 5.40 0.23
C GLU A 83 9.79 5.52 -0.70
N MET A 84 10.88 4.82 -0.39
CA MET A 84 12.11 4.80 -1.19
C MET A 84 12.11 3.75 -2.32
N GLU A 85 11.07 2.92 -2.45
CA GLU A 85 10.99 1.98 -3.57
C GLU A 85 10.81 2.76 -4.89
N ASP A 86 11.67 2.48 -5.89
CA ASP A 86 11.62 3.08 -7.24
C ASP A 86 10.41 2.60 -8.08
N GLY A 87 9.35 2.13 -7.44
CA GLY A 87 8.14 1.59 -8.07
C GLY A 87 6.95 2.55 -8.03
N VAL A 88 6.12 2.50 -9.07
CA VAL A 88 4.80 3.16 -9.04
C VAL A 88 3.92 2.36 -8.07
N ILE A 89 3.60 2.97 -6.94
CA ILE A 89 2.62 2.43 -6.00
C ILE A 89 1.24 2.50 -6.66
N ASP A 90 0.62 1.33 -6.83
CA ASP A 90 -0.72 1.22 -7.41
C ASP A 90 -1.77 1.70 -6.39
N LEU A 91 -2.14 2.98 -6.49
CA LEU A 91 -3.23 3.56 -5.70
C LEU A 91 -4.62 3.06 -6.14
N GLY A 92 -4.72 2.25 -7.20
CA GLY A 92 -5.93 1.57 -7.63
C GLY A 92 -6.43 0.52 -6.63
N ASP A 93 -5.57 -0.02 -5.78
CA ASP A 93 -5.98 -0.84 -4.62
C ASP A 93 -6.57 0.03 -3.51
N LYS A 94 -7.78 0.52 -3.75
CA LYS A 94 -8.54 1.36 -2.80
C LYS A 94 -8.71 0.69 -1.44
N LYS A 95 -8.89 -0.64 -1.43
CA LYS A 95 -9.09 -1.41 -0.20
C LYS A 95 -7.79 -1.52 0.58
N GLY A 96 -6.68 -1.89 -0.06
CA GLY A 96 -5.36 -1.94 0.57
C GLY A 96 -4.94 -0.58 1.11
N LEU A 97 -5.07 0.48 0.30
CA LEU A 97 -4.76 1.84 0.72
C LEU A 97 -5.58 2.29 1.94
N SER A 98 -6.90 2.04 1.92
CA SER A 98 -7.78 2.33 3.07
C SER A 98 -7.34 1.59 4.33
N ARG A 99 -7.00 0.30 4.21
CA ARG A 99 -6.55 -0.52 5.33
C ARG A 99 -5.22 0.00 5.89
N LEU A 100 -4.26 0.33 5.02
CA LEU A 100 -2.96 0.82 5.43
C LEU A 100 -3.05 2.15 6.18
N ILE A 101 -3.76 3.13 5.62
CA ILE A 101 -3.95 4.44 6.26
C ILE A 101 -4.62 4.29 7.63
N LYS A 102 -5.67 3.46 7.73
CA LYS A 102 -6.32 3.17 9.00
C LYS A 102 -5.39 2.51 10.00
N ALA A 103 -4.56 1.55 9.56
CA ALA A 103 -3.60 0.86 10.41
C ALA A 103 -2.56 1.84 10.98
N LEU A 104 -2.03 2.75 10.16
CA LEU A 104 -1.08 3.78 10.60
C LEU A 104 -1.69 4.77 11.59
N ILE A 105 -2.93 5.22 11.35
CA ILE A 105 -3.65 6.10 12.27
C ILE A 105 -3.95 5.39 13.61
N ALA A 106 -4.34 4.11 13.56
CA ALA A 106 -4.62 3.30 14.74
C ALA A 106 -3.34 3.03 15.56
N ALA A 107 -2.21 2.84 14.89
CA ALA A 107 -0.90 2.67 15.51
C ALA A 107 -0.23 3.98 15.96
N GLU A 108 -0.94 5.12 15.84
CA GLU A 108 -0.45 6.46 16.19
C GLU A 108 0.86 6.86 15.49
N ARG A 109 1.09 6.33 14.28
CA ARG A 109 2.31 6.63 13.51
C ARG A 109 2.11 7.88 12.66
N ARG A 110 2.20 9.04 13.32
CA ARG A 110 2.04 10.37 12.70
C ARG A 110 2.93 10.55 11.48
N GLU A 111 4.24 10.38 11.63
CA GLU A 111 5.19 10.64 10.53
C GLU A 111 4.97 9.69 9.36
N SER A 112 4.72 8.41 9.64
CA SER A 112 4.41 7.42 8.61
C SER A 112 3.08 7.72 7.89
N THR A 113 2.09 8.29 8.59
CA THR A 113 0.83 8.74 7.98
C THR A 113 1.08 9.92 7.03
N VAL A 114 1.94 10.86 7.42
CA VAL A 114 2.36 11.99 6.56
C VAL A 114 3.16 11.49 5.35
N ARG A 115 4.10 10.55 5.55
CA ARG A 115 4.85 9.91 4.44
C ARG A 115 3.91 9.26 3.43
N MET A 116 2.88 8.56 3.89
CA MET A 116 1.90 7.95 2.99
C MET A 116 1.13 8.99 2.16
N TYR A 117 0.79 10.16 2.74
CA TYR A 117 0.25 11.27 1.95
C TYR A 117 1.26 11.76 0.90
N GLY A 118 2.54 11.90 1.26
CA GLY A 118 3.61 12.26 0.33
C GLY A 118 3.72 11.29 -0.85
N VAL A 119 3.66 9.98 -0.57
CA VAL A 119 3.58 8.93 -1.60
C VAL A 119 2.38 9.17 -2.52
N MET A 120 1.18 9.34 -1.95
CA MET A 120 -0.04 9.55 -2.75
C MET A 120 0.08 10.76 -3.67
N LYS A 121 0.61 11.87 -3.14
CA LYS A 121 0.83 13.12 -3.89
C LYS A 121 1.83 12.94 -5.03
N ARG A 122 2.95 12.23 -4.79
CA ARG A 122 3.95 11.93 -5.84
C ARG A 122 3.44 10.98 -6.92
N SER A 123 2.53 10.08 -6.56
CA SER A 123 1.79 9.26 -7.53
C SER A 123 0.78 10.07 -8.35
N GLY A 124 0.63 11.37 -8.11
CA GLY A 124 -0.23 12.28 -8.89
C GLY A 124 -1.61 12.51 -8.27
N TRP A 125 -1.92 11.97 -7.10
CA TRP A 125 -3.21 12.24 -6.47
C TRP A 125 -3.32 13.72 -6.06
N GLY A 126 -4.45 14.35 -6.39
CA GLY A 126 -4.68 15.78 -6.18
C GLY A 126 -4.02 16.70 -7.22
N CYS A 127 -3.28 16.15 -8.19
CA CYS A 127 -2.78 16.91 -9.33
C CYS A 127 -3.82 16.96 -10.46
N ILE A 128 -4.06 18.15 -10.99
CA ILE A 128 -4.95 18.34 -12.15
C ILE A 128 -4.41 17.55 -13.35
N GLY A 129 -5.25 16.71 -13.95
CA GLY A 129 -4.91 15.97 -15.17
C GLY A 129 -4.09 14.68 -14.95
N SER A 130 -3.79 14.28 -13.72
CA SER A 130 -3.06 13.02 -13.46
C SER A 130 -3.92 11.76 -13.71
N GLY A 131 -5.25 11.89 -13.65
CA GLY A 131 -6.19 10.78 -13.74
C GLY A 131 -6.14 9.82 -12.54
N VAL A 132 -5.36 10.12 -11.50
CA VAL A 132 -5.22 9.26 -10.32
C VAL A 132 -6.32 9.57 -9.32
N GLU A 133 -7.19 8.59 -9.10
CA GLU A 133 -8.37 8.72 -8.27
C GLU A 133 -8.23 7.89 -6.99
N VAL A 134 -8.26 8.58 -5.85
CA VAL A 134 -8.36 7.93 -4.54
C VAL A 134 -9.81 8.04 -4.06
N ASP A 135 -10.29 7.00 -3.41
CA ASP A 135 -11.60 6.97 -2.79
C ASP A 135 -11.79 8.16 -1.82
N GLU A 136 -12.89 8.90 -1.97
CA GLU A 136 -13.24 10.04 -1.13
C GLU A 136 -13.24 9.69 0.36
N TYR A 137 -13.72 8.49 0.71
CA TYR A 137 -13.68 7.98 2.08
C TYR A 137 -12.25 7.86 2.61
N VAL A 138 -11.31 7.40 1.78
CA VAL A 138 -9.90 7.28 2.15
C VAL A 138 -9.29 8.65 2.43
N GLY A 139 -9.54 9.63 1.55
CA GLY A 139 -9.08 11.00 1.78
C GLY A 139 -9.66 11.62 3.06
N LYS A 140 -10.96 11.41 3.33
CA LYS A 140 -11.61 11.87 4.57
C LYS A 140 -11.00 11.22 5.82
N VAL A 141 -10.73 9.92 5.78
CA VAL A 141 -10.08 9.19 6.88
C VAL A 141 -8.67 9.76 7.12
N LEU A 142 -7.90 9.99 6.05
CA LEU A 142 -6.57 10.56 6.12
C LEU A 142 -6.57 11.98 6.72
N SER A 143 -7.41 12.88 6.20
CA SER A 143 -7.56 14.26 6.71
C SER A 143 -7.91 14.27 8.19
N LYS A 144 -8.88 13.46 8.62
CA LYS A 144 -9.25 13.34 10.04
C LYS A 144 -8.11 12.81 10.91
N GLY A 145 -7.37 11.80 10.44
CA GLY A 145 -6.21 11.25 11.13
C GLY A 145 -5.10 12.29 11.32
N LEU A 146 -4.75 13.02 10.26
CA LEU A 146 -3.75 14.08 10.28
C LEU A 146 -4.15 15.21 11.25
N ARG A 147 -5.42 15.64 11.25
CA ARG A 147 -5.92 16.64 12.21
C ARG A 147 -5.79 16.18 13.65
N ARG A 148 -6.09 14.90 13.93
CA ARG A 148 -5.91 14.30 15.27
C ARG A 148 -4.44 14.34 15.70
N PHE A 149 -3.50 14.17 14.78
CA PHE A 149 -2.07 14.27 15.05
C PHE A 149 -1.53 15.71 15.12
N GLY A 150 -2.37 16.72 14.89
CA GLY A 150 -1.95 18.13 14.85
C GLY A 150 -1.41 18.59 13.48
N GLU A 151 -1.37 17.72 12.48
CA GLU A 151 -0.90 17.99 11.11
C GLU A 151 -1.97 18.73 10.29
N ARG A 152 -2.37 19.92 10.76
CA ARG A 152 -3.49 20.68 10.20
C ARG A 152 -3.24 21.17 8.78
N ASP A 153 -2.00 21.51 8.45
CA ASP A 153 -1.64 22.02 7.12
C ASP A 153 -1.69 20.91 6.10
N VAL A 154 -1.10 19.76 6.41
CA VAL A 154 -1.18 18.54 5.59
C VAL A 154 -2.63 18.09 5.40
N ALA A 155 -3.45 18.14 6.46
CA ALA A 155 -4.87 17.81 6.34
C ALA A 155 -5.64 18.78 5.42
N ARG A 156 -5.30 20.07 5.42
CA ARG A 156 -5.89 21.04 4.49
C ARG A 156 -5.51 20.73 3.04
N GLU A 157 -4.26 20.34 2.79
CA GLU A 157 -3.84 19.90 1.45
C GLU A 157 -4.62 18.68 0.98
N VAL A 158 -4.90 17.73 1.87
CA VAL A 158 -5.75 16.56 1.59
C VAL A 158 -7.18 16.98 1.21
N ASP A 159 -7.77 17.93 1.94
CA ASP A 159 -9.12 18.41 1.65
C ASP A 159 -9.19 19.11 0.28
N LEU A 160 -8.18 19.94 -0.05
CA LEU A 160 -8.08 20.58 -1.37
C LEU A 160 -7.91 19.56 -2.51
N ALA A 161 -7.13 18.49 -2.27
CA ALA A 161 -6.97 17.40 -3.24
C ALA A 161 -8.30 16.67 -3.52
N LEU A 162 -9.16 16.51 -2.50
CA LEU A 162 -10.50 15.95 -2.65
C LEU A 162 -11.43 16.88 -3.45
N GLU A 163 -11.40 18.18 -3.18
CA GLU A 163 -12.21 19.17 -3.90
C GLU A 163 -11.81 19.28 -5.38
N SER A 164 -10.51 19.27 -5.66
CA SER A 164 -10.00 19.27 -7.04
C SER A 164 -10.48 18.05 -7.83
N TYR A 165 -10.62 16.89 -7.18
CA TYR A 165 -11.18 15.69 -7.79
C TYR A 165 -12.68 15.87 -8.11
N SER A 166 -13.47 16.31 -7.14
CA SER A 166 -14.91 16.55 -7.34
C SER A 166 -15.19 17.53 -8.47
N ASN A 167 -14.43 18.63 -8.54
CA ASN A 167 -14.58 19.63 -9.61
C ASN A 167 -14.16 19.09 -10.99
N ALA A 168 -13.10 18.26 -11.07
CA ALA A 168 -12.65 17.63 -12.31
C ALA A 168 -13.61 16.52 -12.81
N CYS A 169 -14.34 15.87 -11.91
CA CYS A 169 -15.41 14.92 -12.28
C CYS A 169 -16.66 15.64 -12.77
N LEU A 170 -17.08 16.72 -12.12
CA LEU A 170 -18.25 17.51 -12.52
C LEU A 170 -18.05 18.22 -13.86
N GLY A 171 -16.85 18.74 -14.14
CA GLY A 171 -16.52 19.33 -15.44
C GLY A 171 -16.51 18.37 -16.63
N ARG A 172 -16.43 17.04 -16.39
CA ARG A 172 -16.48 16.00 -17.44
C ARG A 172 -17.89 15.50 -17.76
N VAL A 173 -18.89 15.82 -16.93
CA VAL A 173 -20.30 15.44 -17.16
C VAL A 173 -21.07 16.53 -17.93
N GLY A 174 -20.50 17.72 -18.07
CA GLY A 174 -21.07 18.82 -18.85
C GLY A 174 -20.34 19.07 -20.17
N VAL A 175 -20.48 18.15 -21.14
CA VAL A 175 -20.31 18.42 -22.59
C VAL A 175 -21.29 17.54 -23.36
#